data_AF-A0A448MR55-F1
#
_entry.id   AF-A0A448MR55-F1
#
_cell.length_a   1.000
_cell.length_b   1.000
_cell.length_c   1.000
_cell.angle_alpha   90.00
_cell.angle_beta   90.00
_cell.angle_gamma   90.00
#
_symmetry.space_group_name_H-M   'P 1'
#
loop_
_entity.id
_entity.type
_entity.pdbx_description
1 polymer ?
#
loop_
_entity_poly.entity_id
_entity_poly.type
_entity_poly.pdbx_seq_one_letter_code
_entity_poly.pdbx_strand_id
1 'polypeptide(L)'
;MKIIEVDEELYQYIAKQTQSIGESASDILRRLLNLPPNPNSTLDFVSFDEANKSAVKSAAVLPKETKAENVSQIQSESAPKALEPAVLKTARKQSETAISQITDKVRALLNSSEFKEETKAVVRF
;
A
#
# COMPACT_ATOMS: atom_id res chain seq x y z
N MET A 1 -14.57 -8.32 9.91
CA MET A 1 -14.86 -6.93 10.34
C MET A 1 -15.10 -6.92 11.84
N LYS A 2 -14.56 -5.94 12.57
CA LYS A 2 -14.96 -5.67 13.96
C LYS A 2 -15.90 -4.47 13.96
N ILE A 3 -16.81 -4.41 14.92
CA ILE A 3 -17.82 -3.35 15.04
C ILE A 3 -17.46 -2.49 16.25
N ILE A 4 -17.57 -1.18 16.09
CA ILE A 4 -17.49 -0.19 17.16
C ILE A 4 -18.74 0.68 17.09
N GLU A 5 -19.22 1.09 18.25
CA GLU A 5 -20.33 2.03 18.37
C GLU A 5 -19.77 3.44 18.64
N VAL A 6 -20.40 4.45 18.04
CA VAL A 6 -20.01 5.86 18.16
C VAL A 6 -21.27 6.71 18.29
N ASP A 7 -21.12 7.89 18.89
CA ASP A 7 -22.22 8.84 19.03
C ASP A 7 -22.67 9.41 17.67
N GLU A 8 -23.92 9.84 17.58
CA GLU A 8 -24.56 10.32 16.35
C GLU A 8 -23.83 11.53 15.72
N GLU A 9 -23.36 12.47 16.53
CA GLU A 9 -22.59 13.63 16.03
C GLU A 9 -21.25 13.20 15.41
N LEU A 10 -20.58 12.23 16.04
CA LEU A 10 -19.31 11.70 15.55
C LEU A 10 -19.53 10.88 14.27
N TYR A 11 -20.60 10.10 14.20
CA TYR A 11 -21.00 9.39 13.00
C TYR A 11 -21.20 10.35 11.81
N GLN A 12 -21.95 11.44 12.01
CA GLN A 12 -22.15 12.47 10.99
C GLN A 12 -20.85 13.15 10.56
N TYR A 13 -19.96 13.44 11.51
CA TYR A 13 -18.65 14.01 11.20
C TYR A 13 -17.82 13.09 10.30
N ILE A 14 -17.74 11.80 10.64
CA ILE A 14 -17.02 10.80 9.85
C ILE A 14 -17.66 10.69 8.46
N ALA A 15 -18.99 10.59 8.38
CA ALA A 15 -19.72 10.48 7.12
C ALA A 15 -19.50 11.69 6.19
N LYS A 16 -19.48 12.90 6.75
CA LYS A 16 -19.21 14.15 6.01
C LYS A 16 -17.83 14.16 5.34
N GLN A 17 -16.89 13.39 5.87
CA GLN A 17 -15.52 13.35 5.37
C GLN A 17 -15.29 12.37 4.21
N THR A 18 -16.33 11.70 3.72
CA THR A 18 -16.28 10.81 2.55
C THR A 18 -15.72 11.55 1.32
N GLN A 19 -14.69 10.99 0.68
CA GLN A 19 -14.09 11.57 -0.54
C GLN A 19 -14.48 10.82 -1.81
N SER A 20 -14.78 9.53 -1.70
CA SER A 20 -15.15 8.67 -2.83
C SER A 20 -16.39 7.85 -2.50
N ILE A 21 -17.27 7.72 -3.49
CA ILE A 21 -18.50 6.92 -3.33
C ILE A 21 -18.10 5.46 -3.13
N GLY A 22 -18.63 4.83 -2.08
CA GLY A 22 -18.32 3.44 -1.71
C GLY A 22 -17.04 3.26 -0.86
N GLU A 23 -16.44 4.34 -0.35
CA GLU A 23 -15.35 4.27 0.64
C GLU A 23 -15.85 3.60 1.94
N SER A 24 -15.03 2.71 2.54
CA SER A 24 -15.42 2.08 3.80
C SER A 24 -15.19 3.01 4.99
N ALA A 25 -15.94 2.83 6.08
CA ALA A 25 -15.72 3.58 7.32
C ALA A 25 -14.28 3.41 7.85
N SER A 26 -13.66 2.24 7.63
CA SER A 26 -12.26 2.01 8.01
C SER A 26 -11.29 2.88 7.23
N ASP A 27 -11.54 3.10 5.93
CA ASP A 27 -10.67 3.93 5.09
C ASP A 27 -10.77 5.41 5.45
N ILE A 28 -12.00 5.89 5.73
CA ILE A 28 -12.23 7.25 6.21
C ILE A 28 -11.48 7.48 7.52
N LEU A 29 -11.60 6.56 8.47
CA LEU A 29 -10.93 6.64 9.77
C LEU A 29 -9.40 6.58 9.65
N ARG A 30 -8.85 5.72 8.78
CA ARG A 30 -7.40 5.67 8.53
C ARG A 30 -6.86 7.02 8.06
N ARG A 31 -7.56 7.66 7.12
CA ARG A 31 -7.19 8.99 6.62
C ARG A 31 -7.29 10.07 7.70
N LEU A 32 -8.39 10.09 8.46
CA LEU A 32 -8.60 11.05 9.55
C LEU A 32 -7.56 10.92 10.67
N LEU A 33 -7.13 9.71 10.97
CA LEU A 33 -6.16 9.40 12.03
C LEU A 33 -4.71 9.33 11.52
N ASN A 34 -4.46 9.72 10.26
CA ASN A 34 -3.15 9.67 9.61
C ASN A 34 -2.46 8.28 9.68
N LEU A 35 -3.26 7.22 9.67
CA LEU A 35 -2.77 5.85 9.66
C LEU A 35 -2.34 5.45 8.25
N PRO A 36 -1.33 4.57 8.12
CA PRO A 36 -0.93 4.08 6.82
C PRO A 36 -2.06 3.26 6.18
N PRO A 37 -2.16 3.30 4.83
CA PRO A 37 -3.22 2.63 4.09
C PRO A 37 -3.13 1.10 4.18
N ASN A 38 -1.98 0.56 4.59
CA ASN A 38 -1.75 -0.87 4.66
C ASN A 38 -1.84 -1.36 6.13
N PRO A 39 -2.85 -2.18 6.48
CA PRO A 39 -3.07 -2.66 7.86
C PRO A 39 -1.91 -3.50 8.42
N ASN A 40 -1.03 -4.01 7.55
CA ASN A 40 0.10 -4.85 7.96
C ASN A 40 1.35 -4.03 8.38
N SER A 41 1.32 -2.70 8.23
CA SER A 41 2.44 -1.82 8.57
C SER A 41 2.27 -1.08 9.92
N THR A 42 1.13 -1.24 10.59
CA THR A 42 0.72 -0.42 11.74
C THR A 42 1.13 -0.95 13.11
N LEU A 43 1.81 -2.10 13.22
CA LEU A 43 2.14 -2.69 14.52
C LEU A 43 3.16 -1.87 15.34
N ASP A 44 3.82 -0.87 14.74
CA ASP A 44 4.86 -0.07 15.41
C ASP A 44 4.38 1.29 15.98
N PHE A 45 3.14 1.73 15.74
CA PHE A 45 2.75 3.13 16.04
C PHE A 45 2.02 3.35 17.38
N VAL A 46 1.53 2.32 18.07
CA VAL A 46 0.81 2.50 19.35
C VAL A 46 1.73 2.35 20.56
N SER A 47 2.66 3.29 20.73
CA SER A 47 3.20 3.59 22.06
C SER A 47 2.33 4.67 22.68
N PHE A 48 1.33 4.27 23.47
CA PHE A 48 0.64 5.19 24.35
C PHE A 48 1.63 5.60 25.44
N ASP A 49 1.99 6.88 25.51
CA ASP A 49 2.77 7.43 26.63
C ASP A 49 1.94 7.32 27.92
N GLU A 50 2.17 6.24 28.66
CA GLU A 50 1.46 5.85 29.87
C GLU A 50 2.09 6.53 31.10
N ALA A 51 2.12 7.86 31.12
CA ALA A 51 2.54 8.64 32.29
C ALA A 51 1.36 8.86 33.25
N ASN A 52 0.72 7.80 33.76
CA ASN A 52 0.01 7.83 35.05
C ASN A 52 -0.33 6.44 35.61
N LYS A 53 0.54 6.00 36.54
CA LYS A 53 0.22 5.35 37.84
C LYS A 53 -0.21 3.87 37.86
N SER A 54 0.78 3.06 38.28
CA SER A 54 0.69 1.99 39.31
C SER A 54 0.54 0.53 38.87
N ALA A 55 1.72 -0.10 38.73
CA ALA A 55 2.13 -1.34 39.39
C ALA A 55 1.26 -2.61 39.23
N VAL A 56 1.73 -3.55 38.40
CA VAL A 56 2.06 -4.92 38.82
C VAL A 56 3.23 -5.45 37.99
N LYS A 57 4.28 -5.88 38.69
CA LYS A 57 5.47 -6.58 38.17
C LYS A 57 5.13 -8.02 37.78
N SER A 58 5.67 -8.50 36.67
CA SER A 58 6.31 -9.82 36.52
C SER A 58 7.02 -9.82 35.15
N ALA A 59 8.29 -9.42 35.10
CA ALA A 59 9.48 -10.25 35.34
C ALA A 59 9.73 -11.29 34.21
N ALA A 60 10.58 -10.85 33.28
CA ALA A 60 11.65 -11.58 32.59
C ALA A 60 11.32 -12.82 31.76
N VAL A 61 11.71 -12.80 30.47
CA VAL A 61 12.88 -13.55 29.94
C VAL A 61 13.15 -13.12 28.48
N LEU A 62 14.36 -12.57 28.25
CA LEU A 62 15.12 -12.52 26.98
C LEU A 62 16.29 -13.53 27.14
N PRO A 63 17.17 -13.79 26.15
CA PRO A 63 16.98 -14.24 24.75
C PRO A 63 18.01 -15.34 24.35
N LYS A 64 17.88 -15.99 23.18
CA LYS A 64 18.99 -16.63 22.41
C LYS A 64 18.63 -16.58 20.92
N GLU A 65 19.35 -15.85 20.07
CA GLU A 65 20.51 -16.31 19.25
C GLU A 65 20.16 -17.61 18.48
N THR A 66 20.35 -17.79 17.17
CA THR A 66 21.25 -17.24 16.15
C THR A 66 20.77 -17.81 14.80
N LYS A 67 20.98 -17.11 13.68
CA LYS A 67 21.79 -17.62 12.53
C LYS A 67 21.74 -16.64 11.36
N ALA A 68 22.90 -16.08 11.06
CA ALA A 68 23.23 -15.40 9.83
C ALA A 68 23.57 -16.43 8.73
N GLU A 69 23.23 -16.12 7.48
CA GLU A 69 24.00 -16.38 6.26
C GLU A 69 23.22 -15.76 5.07
N ASN A 70 23.70 -14.68 4.44
CA ASN A 70 24.63 -14.64 3.28
C ASN A 70 23.85 -14.80 1.95
N VAL A 71 24.02 -14.09 0.82
CA VAL A 71 25.06 -13.22 0.26
C VAL A 71 24.41 -12.28 -0.79
N SER A 72 24.92 -11.06 -0.87
CA SER A 72 25.11 -10.11 -1.99
C SER A 72 24.55 -10.39 -3.40
N GLN A 73 24.12 -9.32 -4.09
CA GLN A 73 24.99 -8.61 -5.06
C GLN A 73 24.41 -7.27 -5.55
N ILE A 74 25.15 -6.22 -5.23
CA ILE A 74 25.12 -4.88 -5.83
C ILE A 74 26.33 -4.82 -6.77
N GLN A 75 26.16 -4.38 -8.01
CA GLN A 75 27.26 -3.87 -8.84
C GLN A 75 26.85 -2.57 -9.51
N SER A 76 27.68 -1.57 -9.25
CA SER A 76 27.73 -0.23 -9.81
C SER A 76 28.91 -0.17 -10.77
N GLU A 77 28.72 0.40 -11.97
CA GLU A 77 29.84 0.94 -12.76
C GLU A 77 29.38 2.08 -13.68
N SER A 78 30.37 2.87 -14.11
CA SER A 78 30.45 4.32 -14.23
C SER A 78 29.97 4.99 -15.53
N ALA A 79 29.73 6.31 -15.42
CA ALA A 79 29.29 7.29 -16.42
C ALA A 79 30.25 7.53 -17.62
N PRO A 80 29.84 8.34 -18.64
CA PRO A 80 30.09 9.79 -18.55
C PRO A 80 28.95 10.74 -19.00
N LYS A 81 29.09 11.99 -18.51
CA LYS A 81 28.37 13.26 -18.72
C LYS A 81 27.94 13.60 -20.17
N ALA A 82 26.72 14.12 -20.37
CA ALA A 82 26.42 15.57 -20.46
C ALA A 82 25.02 15.88 -21.06
N LEU A 83 24.43 16.98 -20.55
CA LEU A 83 23.31 17.82 -21.07
C LEU A 83 21.88 17.56 -20.56
N GLU A 84 21.48 18.45 -19.64
CA GLU A 84 20.13 18.83 -19.16
C GLU A 84 19.15 19.20 -20.29
N PRO A 85 17.83 18.95 -20.13
CA PRO A 85 16.99 19.95 -19.46
C PRO A 85 15.92 19.39 -18.49
N ALA A 86 15.74 20.13 -17.40
CA ALA A 86 14.67 20.01 -16.40
C ALA A 86 13.24 19.88 -16.96
N VAL A 87 12.49 18.84 -16.56
CA VAL A 87 11.00 18.84 -16.45
C VAL A 87 10.50 17.87 -15.35
N LEU A 88 10.04 18.46 -14.24
CA LEU A 88 8.85 18.14 -13.42
C LEU A 88 8.52 16.67 -13.00
N LYS A 89 8.67 16.42 -11.68
CA LYS A 89 7.86 15.56 -10.78
C LYS A 89 7.36 14.21 -11.32
N THR A 90 8.14 13.15 -11.14
CA THR A 90 7.69 11.77 -11.41
C THR A 90 7.20 11.08 -10.13
N ALA A 91 5.88 10.96 -9.99
CA ALA A 91 5.28 9.82 -9.30
C ALA A 91 5.87 8.52 -9.91
N ARG A 92 6.04 7.46 -9.11
CA ARG A 92 6.67 6.19 -9.53
C ARG A 92 6.02 5.61 -10.79
N LYS A 93 6.53 5.96 -11.97
CA LYS A 93 6.14 5.39 -13.26
C LYS A 93 6.99 4.13 -13.50
N GLN A 94 6.35 3.06 -13.96
CA GLN A 94 7.02 1.82 -14.36
C GLN A 94 8.02 2.11 -15.50
N SER A 95 9.02 1.24 -15.70
CA SER A 95 9.96 1.40 -16.81
C SER A 95 9.23 1.30 -18.15
N GLU A 96 9.68 2.05 -19.16
CA GLU A 96 9.15 2.00 -20.53
C GLU A 96 9.12 0.56 -21.09
N THR A 97 10.11 -0.26 -20.71
CA THR A 97 10.17 -1.68 -21.07
C THR A 97 9.00 -2.49 -20.51
N ALA A 98 8.60 -2.26 -19.26
CA ALA A 98 7.47 -2.93 -18.64
C ALA A 98 6.15 -2.51 -19.30
N ILE A 99 6.03 -1.23 -19.69
CA ILE A 99 4.87 -0.70 -20.41
C ILE A 99 4.71 -1.38 -21.78
N SER A 100 5.81 -1.53 -22.54
CA SER A 100 5.78 -2.21 -23.84
C SER A 100 5.31 -3.65 -23.71
N GLN A 101 5.85 -4.39 -22.75
CA GLN A 101 5.49 -5.79 -22.52
C GLN A 101 4.01 -5.97 -22.18
N ILE A 102 3.45 -5.09 -21.34
CA ILE A 102 2.01 -5.11 -21.01
C ILE A 102 1.18 -4.81 -22.27
N THR A 103 1.59 -3.82 -23.05
CA THR A 103 0.91 -3.44 -24.31
C THR A 103 0.87 -4.59 -25.31
N ASP A 104 1.98 -5.31 -25.46
CA ASP A 104 2.07 -6.45 -26.38
C ASP A 104 1.19 -7.62 -25.92
N LYS A 105 1.12 -7.88 -24.62
CA LYS A 105 0.20 -8.89 -24.06
C LYS A 105 -1.27 -8.53 -24.28
N VAL A 106 -1.66 -7.27 -24.05
CA VAL A 106 -3.03 -6.80 -24.35
C VAL A 106 -3.33 -6.94 -25.83
N ARG A 107 -2.40 -6.56 -26.72
CA ARG A 107 -2.57 -6.72 -28.17
C ARG A 107 -2.74 -8.18 -28.57
N ALA A 108 -1.97 -9.10 -27.97
CA ALA A 108 -2.11 -10.53 -28.22
C ALA A 108 -3.48 -11.06 -27.76
N LEU A 109 -3.95 -10.67 -26.57
CA LEU A 109 -5.25 -11.06 -26.03
C LEU A 109 -6.41 -10.58 -26.90
N LEU A 110 -6.42 -9.30 -27.29
CA LEU A 110 -7.47 -8.74 -28.16
C LEU A 110 -7.51 -9.40 -29.55
N ASN A 111 -6.39 -9.99 -29.99
CA ASN A 111 -6.30 -10.68 -31.26
C ASN A 111 -6.60 -12.17 -31.20
N SER A 112 -6.72 -12.76 -30.00
CA SER A 112 -7.02 -14.18 -29.82
C SER A 112 -8.41 -14.53 -30.35
N SER A 113 -8.60 -15.80 -30.74
CA SER A 113 -9.92 -16.31 -31.15
C SER A 113 -10.90 -16.29 -29.97
N GLU A 114 -10.43 -16.67 -28.78
CA GLU A 114 -11.21 -16.69 -27.54
C GLU A 114 -11.87 -15.33 -27.25
N PHE A 115 -11.12 -14.23 -27.37
CA PHE A 115 -11.68 -12.89 -27.14
C PHE A 115 -12.62 -12.41 -28.26
N LYS A 116 -12.35 -12.81 -29.52
CA LYS A 116 -13.13 -12.40 -30.70
C LYS A 116 -14.45 -13.16 -30.84
N GLU A 117 -14.47 -14.43 -30.46
CA GLU A 117 -15.65 -15.29 -30.53
C GLU A 117 -16.61 -15.08 -29.36
N GLU A 118 -16.10 -14.57 -28.22
CA GLU A 118 -16.93 -14.30 -27.05
C GLU A 118 -17.90 -13.12 -27.30
N THR A 119 -19.19 -13.43 -27.29
CA THR A 119 -20.25 -12.44 -27.55
C THR A 119 -20.66 -11.69 -26.28
N LYS A 120 -20.51 -12.30 -25.09
CA LYS A 120 -20.95 -11.71 -23.83
C LYS A 120 -19.93 -10.69 -23.34
N ALA A 121 -20.36 -9.44 -23.19
CA ALA A 121 -19.51 -8.36 -22.70
C ALA A 121 -18.96 -8.66 -21.29
N VAL A 122 -19.75 -9.30 -20.42
CA VAL A 122 -19.33 -9.67 -19.05
C VAL A 122 -18.19 -10.69 -19.04
N VAL A 123 -18.06 -11.52 -20.07
CA VAL A 123 -16.99 -12.52 -20.16
C VAL A 123 -15.72 -11.91 -20.76
N ARG A 124 -15.87 -10.87 -21.58
CA ARG A 124 -14.76 -10.06 -22.11
C ARG A 124 -14.19 -9.04 -21.11
N PHE A 125 -14.98 -8.65 -20.11
CA PHE A 125 -14.62 -7.71 -19.04
C PHE A 125 -13.86 -8.44 -17.92
#